data_AF-A0A4Y2J725-F1
#
_entry.id   AF-A0A4Y2J725-F1
#
_cell.length_a   1.000
_cell.length_b   1.000
_cell.length_c   1.000
_cell.angle_alpha   90.00
_cell.angle_beta   90.00
_cell.angle_gamma   90.00
#
_symmetry.space_group_name_H-M   'P 1'
#
loop_
_entity.id
_entity.type
_entity.pdbx_description
1 polymer ?
#
loop_
_entity_poly.entity_id
_entity_poly.type
_entity_poly.pdbx_seq_one_letter_code
_entity_poly.pdbx_strand_id
1 'polypeptide(L)'
;MVVDKNKLRREKAKVRKDLRFQALSKAQALPLKGLYFDGRKDSTLIQERVDTKIYTIKEKEEHLSLEEPGSRYITHLSPSFGTVKQISSTIYRIF
;
A
#
# COMPACT_ATOMS: atom_id res chain seq x y z
N MET A 1 12.84 2.92 30.54
CA MET A 1 12.89 1.64 29.80
C MET A 1 13.19 1.95 28.34
N VAL A 2 14.37 1.61 27.83
CA VAL A 2 14.76 1.90 26.43
C VAL A 2 14.28 0.73 25.56
N VAL A 3 13.30 0.99 24.69
CA VAL A 3 12.80 -0.02 23.74
C VAL A 3 13.59 0.08 22.45
N ASP A 4 14.16 -1.05 22.02
CA ASP A 4 14.83 -1.16 20.73
C ASP A 4 13.86 -0.89 19.58
N LYS A 5 14.11 0.20 18.85
CA LYS A 5 13.31 0.63 17.70
C LYS A 5 13.20 -0.45 16.62
N ASN A 6 14.23 -1.27 16.43
CA ASN A 6 14.22 -2.36 15.45
C ASN A 6 13.30 -3.50 15.89
N LYS A 7 13.20 -3.79 17.20
CA LYS A 7 12.22 -4.76 17.73
C LYS A 7 10.80 -4.26 17.50
N LEU A 8 10.53 -2.98 17.81
CA LEU A 8 9.23 -2.36 17.58
C LEU A 8 8.85 -2.38 16.07
N ARG A 9 9.81 -2.09 15.18
CA ARG A 9 9.59 -2.12 13.73
C ARG A 9 9.21 -3.52 13.24
N ARG A 10 9.87 -4.57 13.76
CA ARG A 10 9.59 -5.97 13.40
C ARG A 10 8.18 -6.39 13.83
N GLU A 11 7.81 -6.13 15.07
CA GLU A 11 6.48 -6.50 15.57
C GLU A 11 5.37 -5.72 14.84
N LYS A 12 5.56 -4.41 14.59
CA LYS A 12 4.63 -3.64 13.75
C LYS A 12 4.49 -4.21 12.34
N ALA A 13 5.58 -4.70 11.75
CA ALA A 13 5.53 -5.30 10.42
C ALA A 13 4.76 -6.63 10.39
N LYS A 14 4.87 -7.46 11.44
CA LYS A 14 4.07 -8.68 11.59
C LYS A 14 2.58 -8.35 11.72
N VAL A 15 2.23 -7.48 12.67
CA VAL A 15 0.83 -7.06 12.89
C VAL A 15 0.20 -6.49 11.62
N ARG A 16 0.93 -5.67 10.84
CA ARG A 16 0.43 -5.18 9.55
C ARG A 16 0.18 -6.28 8.52
N LYS A 17 1.02 -7.31 8.47
CA LYS A 17 0.82 -8.46 7.56
C LYS A 17 -0.42 -9.25 7.95
N ASP A 18 -0.58 -9.54 9.24
CA ASP A 18 -1.71 -10.33 9.74
C ASP A 18 -3.04 -9.58 9.53
N LEU A 19 -3.06 -8.28 9.79
CA LEU A 19 -4.23 -7.44 9.57
C LEU A 19 -4.63 -7.40 8.09
N ARG A 20 -3.64 -7.30 7.18
CA ARG A 20 -3.89 -7.38 5.72
C ARG A 20 -4.49 -8.73 5.35
N PHE A 21 -3.93 -9.83 5.82
CA PHE A 21 -4.46 -11.17 5.54
C PHE A 21 -5.90 -11.33 6.03
N GLN A 22 -6.19 -10.87 7.25
CA GLN A 22 -7.54 -10.90 7.80
C GLN A 22 -8.53 -10.05 6.98
N ALA A 23 -8.13 -8.85 6.57
CA ALA A 23 -8.98 -7.98 5.74
C ALA A 23 -9.28 -8.61 4.38
N LEU A 24 -8.27 -9.22 3.74
CA LEU A 24 -8.43 -9.93 2.47
C LEU A 24 -9.35 -11.15 2.60
N SER A 25 -9.16 -11.97 3.63
CA SER A 25 -10.03 -13.13 3.88
C SER A 25 -11.50 -12.73 4.08
N LYS A 26 -11.76 -11.62 4.78
CA LYS A 26 -13.11 -11.07 4.99
C LYS A 26 -13.72 -10.50 3.70
N ALA A 27 -12.90 -9.96 2.81
CA ALA A 27 -13.32 -9.46 1.51
C ALA A 27 -13.64 -10.60 0.53
N GLN A 28 -12.87 -11.70 0.56
CA GLN A 28 -13.14 -12.89 -0.26
C GLN A 28 -14.37 -13.68 0.22
N ALA A 29 -14.67 -13.65 1.52
CA ALA A 29 -15.83 -14.36 2.09
C ALA A 29 -17.18 -13.71 1.77
N LEU A 30 -17.20 -12.46 1.30
CA LEU A 30 -18.42 -11.72 1.00
C LEU A 30 -18.48 -11.40 -0.49
N PRO A 31 -19.66 -11.52 -1.14
CA PRO A 31 -19.80 -11.10 -2.53
C PRO A 31 -19.62 -9.59 -2.63
N LEU A 32 -18.48 -9.17 -3.21
CA LEU A 32 -18.15 -7.77 -3.41
C LEU A 32 -19.13 -7.16 -4.42
N LYS A 33 -19.82 -6.09 -4.03
CA LYS A 33 -20.79 -5.40 -4.90
C LYS A 33 -20.11 -4.50 -5.95
N GLY A 34 -18.88 -4.08 -5.68
CA GLY A 34 -18.08 -3.21 -6.53
C GLY A 34 -16.79 -2.81 -5.82
N LEU A 35 -15.86 -2.22 -6.57
CA LEU A 35 -14.61 -1.68 -6.06
C LEU A 35 -14.51 -0.20 -6.43
N TYR A 36 -14.27 0.64 -5.44
CA TYR A 36 -14.01 2.07 -5.63
C TYR A 36 -12.52 2.38 -5.43
N PHE A 37 -12.01 3.33 -6.21
CA PHE A 37 -10.64 3.83 -6.12
C PHE A 37 -10.68 5.26 -5.57
N ASP A 38 -9.90 5.53 -4.53
CA ASP A 38 -9.73 6.89 -4.00
C ASP A 38 -8.82 7.79 -4.87
N GLY A 39 -8.11 7.21 -5.84
CA GLY A 39 -7.32 7.93 -6.84
C GLY A 39 -6.13 8.72 -6.26
N ARG A 40 -5.71 8.41 -5.04
CA ARG A 40 -4.63 9.14 -4.37
C ARG A 40 -3.29 8.88 -5.04
N LYS A 41 -2.48 9.93 -5.14
CA LYS A 41 -1.09 9.83 -5.60
C LYS A 41 -0.23 10.57 -4.61
N ASP A 42 0.61 9.83 -3.93
CA ASP A 42 1.51 10.39 -2.94
C ASP A 42 2.84 10.74 -3.62
N SER A 43 3.41 11.87 -3.24
CA SER A 43 4.72 12.27 -3.73
C SER A 43 5.67 12.48 -2.56
N THR A 44 6.76 11.74 -2.55
CA THR A 44 7.75 11.77 -1.48
C THR A 44 9.03 12.41 -2.01
N LEU A 45 9.60 13.34 -1.24
CA LEU A 45 10.93 13.87 -1.52
C LEU A 45 11.97 12.92 -0.93
N ILE A 46 12.80 12.34 -1.79
CA ILE A 46 13.93 11.51 -1.39
C ILE A 46 15.24 12.25 -1.66
N GLN A 47 16.22 12.05 -0.78
CA GLN A 47 17.58 12.55 -1.00
C GLN A 47 18.43 11.38 -1.52
N GLU A 48 18.84 11.47 -2.77
CA GLU A 48 19.74 10.50 -3.39
C GLU A 48 21.16 11.04 -3.37
N ARG A 49 22.11 10.23 -2.88
CA ARG A 49 23.54 10.53 -2.98
C ARG A 49 24.07 9.91 -4.26
N VAL A 50 24.56 10.76 -5.15
CA VAL A 50 25.31 10.34 -6.34
C VAL A 50 26.70 10.97 -6.21
N ASP A 51 27.71 10.11 -6.10
CA ASP A 51 29.09 10.45 -5.76
C ASP A 51 29.20 11.27 -4.45
N THR A 52 29.64 12.53 -4.55
CA THR A 52 29.80 13.47 -3.43
C THR A 52 28.62 14.43 -3.26
N LYS A 53 27.64 14.42 -4.17
CA LYS A 53 26.52 15.37 -4.17
C LYS A 53 25.23 14.69 -3.71
N ILE A 54 24.39 15.47 -3.01
CA ILE A 54 23.05 15.06 -2.58
C ILE A 54 22.04 15.76 -3.50
N TYR A 55 21.25 14.98 -4.21
CA TYR A 55 20.16 15.44 -5.05
C TYR A 55 18.83 15.19 -4.34
N THR A 56 17.92 16.16 -4.39
CA THR A 56 16.55 15.95 -3.91
C THR A 56 15.69 15.57 -5.11
N ILE A 57 15.15 14.36 -5.10
CA ILE A 57 14.32 13.81 -6.17
C ILE A 57 12.91 13.67 -5.62
N LYS A 58 11.92 13.93 -6.48
CA LYS A 58 10.51 13.72 -6.15
C LYS A 58 10.07 12.39 -6.74
N GLU A 59 9.94 11.38 -5.89
CA GLU A 59 9.32 10.12 -6.28
C GLU A 59 7.80 10.23 -6.17
N LYS A 60 7.10 9.69 -7.16
CA LYS A 60 5.65 9.55 -7.16
C LYS A 60 5.34 8.09 -6.88
N GLU A 61 4.70 7.84 -5.75
CA GLU A 61 4.19 6.52 -5.41
C GLU A 61 2.69 6.49 -5.69
N GLU A 62 2.28 5.51 -6.49
CA GLU A 62 0.87 5.30 -6.79
C GLU A 62 0.27 4.58 -5.58
N HIS A 63 -0.71 5.23 -4.93
CA HIS A 63 -1.31 4.75 -3.69
C HIS A 63 -2.81 4.60 -3.91
N LEU A 64 -3.28 3.37 -4.13
CA LEU A 64 -4.68 3.09 -4.44
C LEU A 64 -5.36 2.44 -3.24
N SER A 65 -6.36 3.08 -2.66
CA SER A 65 -7.24 2.41 -1.68
C SER A 65 -8.39 1.73 -2.41
N LEU A 66 -8.64 0.46 -2.08
CA LEU A 66 -9.79 -0.30 -2.52
C LEU A 66 -10.84 -0.31 -1.42
N GLU A 67 -12.03 0.17 -1.77
CA GLU A 67 -13.18 0.21 -0.87
C GLU A 67 -14.40 -0.43 -1.53
N GLU A 68 -15.21 -1.15 -0.75
CA GLU A 68 -16.54 -1.55 -1.19
C GLU A 68 -17.52 -0.36 -1.12
N PRO A 69 -18.55 -0.32 -1.99
CA PRO A 69 -19.68 0.58 -1.86
C PRO A 69 -20.27 0.53 -0.43
N GLY A 70 -20.32 1.68 0.24
CA GLY A 70 -20.65 1.78 1.67
C GLY A 70 -19.45 1.99 2.60
N SER A 71 -18.29 2.39 2.04
CA SER A 71 -17.08 2.82 2.75
C SER A 71 -16.42 1.73 3.59
N ARG A 72 -16.59 0.47 3.21
CA ARG A 72 -15.83 -0.62 3.82
C ARG A 72 -14.45 -0.69 3.18
N TYR A 73 -13.45 -0.30 3.93
CA TYR A 73 -12.06 -0.43 3.53
C TYR A 73 -11.67 -1.91 3.36
N ILE A 74 -11.12 -2.26 2.18
CA ILE A 74 -10.62 -3.60 1.88
C ILE A 74 -9.11 -3.65 2.09
N THR A 75 -8.37 -2.86 1.31
CA THR A 75 -6.90 -2.81 1.35
C THR A 75 -6.38 -1.61 0.56
N HIS A 76 -5.11 -1.26 0.75
CA HIS A 76 -4.37 -0.36 -0.13
C HIS A 76 -3.40 -1.15 -1.01
N LEU A 77 -3.17 -0.64 -2.21
CA LEU A 77 -2.21 -1.14 -3.19
C LEU A 77 -1.17 -0.06 -3.46
N SER A 78 0.09 -0.48 -3.53
CA SER A 78 1.19 0.34 -4.02
C SER A 78 1.76 -0.34 -5.28
N PRO A 79 1.08 -0.22 -6.44
CA PRO A 79 1.63 -0.72 -7.69
C PRO A 79 2.93 0.03 -8.03
N SER A 80 3.87 -0.66 -8.67
CA SER A 80 5.16 -0.08 -9.03
C SER A 80 5.03 1.09 -10.01
N PHE A 81 4.01 1.08 -10.88
CA PHE A 81 3.68 2.18 -11.77
C PHE A 81 2.16 2.35 -11.93
N GLY A 82 1.73 3.56 -12.28
CA GLY A 82 0.31 3.96 -12.38
C GLY A 82 -0.36 3.53 -13.69
N THR A 83 0.17 2.52 -14.37
CA THR A 83 -0.41 2.04 -15.63
C THR A 83 -1.56 1.08 -15.36
N VAL A 84 -2.62 1.18 -16.17
CA VAL A 84 -3.82 0.32 -16.06
C VAL A 84 -3.46 -1.16 -16.01
N LYS A 85 -2.49 -1.61 -16.81
CA LYS A 85 -2.02 -3.01 -16.86
C LYS A 85 -1.42 -3.51 -15.54
N GLN A 86 -0.66 -2.67 -14.84
CA GLN A 86 -0.07 -3.06 -13.55
C GLN A 86 -1.05 -2.94 -12.40
N ILE A 87 -1.92 -1.93 -12.45
CA ILE A 87 -3.00 -1.79 -11.48
C ILE A 87 -3.92 -3.02 -11.58
N SER A 88 -4.35 -3.38 -12.80
CA SER A 88 -5.21 -4.55 -13.01
C SER A 88 -4.54 -5.86 -12.59
N SER A 89 -3.27 -6.08 -12.97
CA SER A 89 -2.55 -7.29 -12.54
C SER A 89 -2.38 -7.37 -11.02
N THR A 90 -2.19 -6.23 -10.35
CA THR A 90 -2.10 -6.17 -8.89
C THR A 90 -3.44 -6.50 -8.23
N ILE A 91 -4.55 -6.03 -8.80
CA ILE A 91 -5.91 -6.32 -8.33
C ILE A 91 -6.24 -7.81 -8.52
N TYR A 92 -5.99 -8.37 -9.72
CA TYR A 92 -6.20 -9.80 -10.01
C TYR A 92 -5.32 -10.73 -9.18
N ARG A 93 -4.22 -10.23 -8.59
CA ARG A 93 -3.40 -11.04 -7.68
C ARG A 93 -4.05 -11.18 -6.29
N ILE A 94 -4.97 -10.30 -5.94
CA ILE A 94 -5.53 -10.17 -4.60
C ILE A 94 -6.89 -10.87 -4.47
N PHE A 95 -7.68 -10.83 -5.55
CA PHE A 95 -8.94 -11.56 -5.69
C PHE A 95 -8.71 -12.88 -6.40
#